data_AF-A0A2V9THZ1-F1
#
_entry.id   AF-A0A2V9THZ1-F1
#
_cell.length_a   1.000
_cell.length_b   1.000
_cell.length_c   1.000
_cell.angle_alpha   90.00
_cell.angle_beta   90.00
_cell.angle_gamma   90.00
#
_symmetry.space_group_name_H-M   'P 1'
#
loop_
_entity.id
_entity.type
_entity.pdbx_description
1 polymer ?
#
loop_
_entity_poly.entity_id
_entity_poly.type
_entity_poly.pdbx_seq_one_letter_code
_entity_poly.pdbx_strand_id
1 'polypeptide(L)'
;MGVATAYVTKVIKESFSWLIVVWLLATALVCGCWAQPAQSSPQSNRAAETLYLQLRSVGLEKSRVYKARDISFDRGAFHITLDDGTIAFTEDVMGRVTGAFFEGDGEVLVVPPDQVERASMALFTGAAILEERFVTAYFRFNDDTFTRLQPALIPAEDPQEFVSQRNETARNLAQTDALRLLLSFSRLLRTSNVVEPIPEPENPDRMLHVRAQGRKLGMFDLYYDSGAAEQVWAGQLKSVGGVN
;
A
#
# COMPACT_ATOMS: atom_id res chain seq x y z
N MET A 1 -8.97 -39.25 -100.88
CA MET A 1 -7.73 -39.93 -100.44
C MET A 1 -6.56 -39.06 -100.89
N GLY A 2 -5.67 -38.70 -99.98
CA GLY A 2 -4.66 -37.64 -100.17
C GLY A 2 -5.20 -36.28 -99.71
N VAL A 3 -4.45 -35.41 -99.03
CA VAL A 3 -2.99 -35.33 -98.82
C VAL A 3 -2.75 -34.62 -97.47
N ALA A 4 -1.68 -35.01 -96.78
CA ALA A 4 -1.18 -34.40 -95.55
C ALA A 4 -0.43 -33.08 -95.80
N THR A 5 -0.36 -32.21 -94.80
CA THR A 5 0.63 -31.12 -94.74
C THR A 5 0.91 -30.77 -93.28
N ALA A 6 2.12 -30.26 -93.04
CA ALA A 6 2.84 -30.30 -91.78
C ALA A 6 3.09 -28.92 -91.16
N TYR A 7 3.58 -28.98 -89.92
CA TYR A 7 4.48 -28.07 -89.19
C TYR A 7 4.01 -26.75 -88.53
N VAL A 8 4.64 -26.56 -87.35
CA VAL A 8 5.07 -25.34 -86.62
C VAL A 8 4.26 -24.91 -85.38
N THR A 9 4.87 -25.24 -84.24
CA THR A 9 5.13 -24.49 -82.99
C THR A 9 4.31 -23.24 -82.64
N LYS A 10 3.81 -23.20 -81.40
CA LYS A 10 3.65 -21.96 -80.64
C LYS A 10 3.95 -22.18 -79.16
N VAL A 11 5.05 -21.58 -78.69
CA VAL A 11 5.37 -21.37 -77.28
C VAL A 11 4.45 -20.26 -76.76
N ILE A 12 3.74 -20.49 -75.66
CA ILE A 12 2.99 -19.45 -74.94
C ILE A 12 3.34 -19.50 -73.46
N LYS A 13 4.30 -18.63 -73.11
CA LYS A 13 4.46 -17.82 -71.89
C LYS A 13 3.84 -18.36 -70.59
N GLU A 14 4.71 -18.76 -69.66
CA GLU A 14 4.39 -18.83 -68.24
C GLU A 14 3.99 -17.45 -67.72
N SER A 15 2.82 -17.36 -67.09
CA SER A 15 2.45 -16.23 -66.24
C SER A 15 2.46 -16.72 -64.80
N PHE A 16 3.64 -16.68 -64.19
CA PHE A 16 3.83 -16.90 -62.77
C PHE A 16 3.10 -15.76 -62.04
N SER A 17 1.93 -16.06 -61.50
CA SER A 17 1.02 -15.08 -60.89
C SER A 17 1.61 -14.56 -59.58
N TRP A 18 2.34 -13.44 -59.66
CA TRP A 18 2.89 -12.67 -58.54
C TRP A 18 1.81 -12.27 -57.50
N LEU A 19 0.53 -12.31 -57.88
CA LEU A 19 -0.59 -11.85 -57.06
C LEU A 19 -0.87 -12.73 -55.82
N ILE A 20 -0.43 -13.99 -55.79
CA ILE A 20 -0.66 -14.88 -54.64
C ILE A 20 0.36 -14.65 -53.51
N VAL A 21 1.59 -14.25 -53.86
CA VAL A 21 2.64 -13.97 -52.85
C VAL A 21 2.40 -12.63 -52.14
N VAL A 22 1.81 -11.65 -52.84
CA VAL A 22 1.46 -10.35 -52.24
C VAL A 22 0.28 -10.48 -51.26
N TRP A 23 -0.64 -11.42 -51.50
CA TRP A 23 -1.81 -11.60 -50.62
C TRP A 23 -1.48 -12.33 -49.30
N LEU A 24 -0.45 -13.17 -49.27
CA LEU A 24 0.02 -13.83 -48.03
C LEU A 24 0.97 -12.95 -47.19
N LEU A 25 1.58 -11.91 -47.79
CA LEU A 25 2.36 -10.90 -47.06
C LEU A 25 1.49 -9.77 -46.47
N ALA A 26 0.26 -9.60 -46.95
CA ALA A 26 -0.65 -8.54 -46.49
C ALA A 26 -1.45 -8.88 -45.22
N THR A 27 -1.65 -10.17 -44.91
CA THR A 27 -2.42 -10.60 -43.71
C THR A 27 -1.56 -10.75 -42.44
N ALA A 28 -0.24 -10.81 -42.57
CA ALA A 28 0.67 -10.79 -41.42
C ALA A 28 0.85 -9.39 -40.80
N LEU A 29 0.37 -8.32 -41.46
CA LEU A 29 0.56 -6.94 -40.99
C LEU A 29 -0.57 -6.42 -40.08
N VAL A 30 -1.67 -7.17 -39.90
CA VAL A 30 -2.87 -6.67 -39.20
C VAL A 30 -3.03 -7.23 -37.76
N CYS A 31 -2.30 -8.27 -37.36
CA CYS A 31 -2.38 -8.84 -36.01
C CYS A 31 -1.21 -8.45 -35.08
N GLY A 32 -0.57 -7.31 -35.33
CA GLY A 32 0.61 -6.84 -34.61
C GLY A 32 0.32 -5.86 -33.46
N CYS A 33 -0.90 -5.76 -32.94
CA CYS A 33 -1.12 -5.04 -31.67
C CYS A 33 -0.76 -5.97 -30.50
N TRP A 34 0.52 -6.34 -30.41
CA TRP A 34 1.07 -6.83 -29.15
C TRP A 34 1.01 -5.65 -28.20
N ALA A 35 0.23 -5.78 -27.12
CA ALA A 35 0.30 -4.86 -26.00
C ALA A 35 1.77 -4.78 -25.56
N GLN A 36 2.45 -3.68 -25.88
CA GLN A 36 3.79 -3.45 -25.38
C GLN A 36 3.68 -3.39 -23.85
N PRO A 37 4.46 -4.20 -23.10
CA PRO A 37 4.55 -4.00 -21.67
C PRO A 37 5.02 -2.56 -21.46
N ALA A 38 4.29 -1.79 -20.66
CA ALA A 38 4.67 -0.43 -20.32
C ALA A 38 6.08 -0.46 -19.70
N GLN A 39 7.10 -0.07 -20.48
CA GLN A 39 8.47 0.00 -20.00
C GLN A 39 8.57 1.22 -19.08
N SER A 40 8.81 1.00 -17.79
CA SER A 40 9.08 2.09 -16.85
C SER A 40 10.39 2.78 -17.24
N SER A 41 10.40 4.11 -17.29
CA SER A 41 11.61 4.87 -17.61
C SER A 41 12.62 4.78 -16.46
N PRO A 42 13.94 4.85 -16.74
CA PRO A 42 14.97 4.86 -15.68
C PRO A 42 14.75 5.94 -14.61
N GLN A 43 14.13 7.07 -14.97
CA GLN A 43 13.78 8.14 -14.05
C GLN A 43 12.63 7.75 -13.10
N SER A 44 11.61 7.04 -13.60
CA SER A 44 10.52 6.51 -12.78
C SER A 44 11.03 5.49 -11.76
N ASN A 45 11.98 4.64 -12.14
CA ASN A 45 12.57 3.65 -11.23
C ASN A 45 13.35 4.33 -10.09
N ARG A 46 14.15 5.36 -10.40
CA ARG A 46 14.89 6.14 -9.37
C ARG A 46 13.95 6.89 -8.42
N ALA A 47 12.85 7.44 -8.93
CA ALA A 47 11.85 8.11 -8.11
C ALA A 47 11.17 7.14 -7.13
N ALA A 48 10.80 5.95 -7.61
CA ALA A 48 10.21 4.90 -6.77
C ALA A 48 11.20 4.39 -5.70
N GLU A 49 12.47 4.19 -6.06
CA GLU A 49 13.52 3.81 -5.11
C GLU A 49 13.72 4.88 -4.02
N THR A 50 13.80 6.15 -4.43
CA THR A 50 13.95 7.28 -3.48
C THR A 50 12.76 7.34 -2.52
N LEU A 51 11.55 7.23 -3.05
CA LEU A 51 10.32 7.21 -2.23
C LEU A 51 10.31 6.03 -1.26
N TYR A 52 10.71 4.84 -1.71
CA TYR A 52 10.81 3.66 -0.85
C TYR A 52 11.78 3.88 0.31
N LEU A 53 12.98 4.42 0.02
CA LEU A 53 13.98 4.70 1.05
C LEU A 53 13.49 5.72 2.07
N GLN A 54 12.79 6.78 1.61
CA GLN A 54 12.15 7.75 2.50
C GLN A 54 11.08 7.11 3.39
N LEU A 55 10.19 6.28 2.82
CA LEU A 55 9.13 5.61 3.57
C LEU A 55 9.68 4.58 4.57
N ARG A 56 10.80 3.92 4.23
CA ARG A 56 11.43 2.88 5.05
C ARG A 56 12.08 3.42 6.31
N SER A 57 12.64 4.63 6.27
CA SER A 57 13.41 5.20 7.38
C SER A 57 12.83 6.50 7.93
N VAL A 58 11.57 6.80 7.61
CA VAL A 58 10.91 8.02 8.09
C VAL A 58 10.92 8.08 9.62
N GLY A 59 11.42 9.19 10.17
CA GLY A 59 11.50 9.44 11.60
C GLY A 59 10.31 10.22 12.14
N LEU A 60 10.35 10.54 13.43
CA LEU A 60 9.42 11.44 14.11
C LEU A 60 9.85 12.89 13.94
N GLU A 61 8.89 13.77 13.71
CA GLU A 61 9.10 15.20 13.55
C GLU A 61 9.01 15.93 14.90
N LYS A 62 10.07 16.66 15.27
CA LYS A 62 10.17 17.35 16.57
C LYS A 62 9.09 18.41 16.77
N SER A 63 8.65 19.05 15.69
CA SER A 63 7.58 20.05 15.74
C SER A 63 6.17 19.44 15.85
N ARG A 64 6.03 18.12 15.76
CA ARG A 64 4.74 17.42 15.77
C ARG A 64 4.63 16.40 16.89
N VAL A 65 4.90 16.86 18.11
CA VAL A 65 4.69 16.11 19.34
C VAL A 65 3.59 16.78 20.14
N TYR A 66 2.62 15.98 20.56
CA TYR A 66 1.38 16.45 21.16
C TYR A 66 1.02 15.60 22.37
N LYS A 67 0.38 16.21 23.36
CA LYS A 67 -0.42 15.48 24.34
C LYS A 67 -1.67 14.95 23.65
N ALA A 68 -1.93 13.67 23.88
CA ALA A 68 -3.18 13.02 23.51
C ALA A 68 -4.03 12.89 24.78
N ARG A 69 -5.27 13.37 24.72
CA ARG A 69 -6.24 13.24 25.82
C ARG A 69 -7.63 13.03 25.25
N ASP A 70 -8.24 11.91 25.60
CA ASP A 70 -9.58 11.50 25.15
C ASP A 70 -9.73 11.59 23.61
N ILE A 71 -8.70 11.19 22.87
CA ILE A 71 -8.70 11.22 21.40
C ILE A 71 -9.06 9.85 20.87
N SER A 72 -10.13 9.76 20.10
CA SER A 72 -10.55 8.51 19.46
C SER A 72 -10.56 8.63 17.94
N PHE A 73 -10.25 7.54 17.25
CA PHE A 73 -10.48 7.43 15.81
C PHE A 73 -10.80 6.00 15.39
N ASP A 74 -11.63 5.90 14.36
CA ASP A 74 -12.09 4.63 13.81
C ASP A 74 -11.40 4.29 12.48
N ARG A 75 -11.17 2.99 12.27
CA ARG A 75 -10.77 2.46 10.98
C ARG A 75 -11.20 1.00 10.78
N GLY A 76 -12.02 0.76 9.77
CA GLY A 76 -12.57 -0.58 9.55
C GLY A 76 -13.36 -1.04 10.77
N ALA A 77 -12.93 -2.14 11.39
CA ALA A 77 -13.51 -2.67 12.63
C ALA A 77 -12.81 -2.17 13.91
N PHE A 78 -11.79 -1.31 13.80
CA PHE A 78 -11.00 -0.82 14.92
C PHE A 78 -11.55 0.50 15.44
N HIS A 79 -11.86 0.53 16.73
CA HIS A 79 -12.06 1.76 17.50
C HIS A 79 -10.87 1.93 18.44
N ILE A 80 -10.06 2.97 18.20
CA ILE A 80 -8.83 3.23 18.95
C ILE A 80 -9.01 4.51 19.74
N THR A 81 -8.71 4.44 21.03
CA THR A 81 -8.76 5.58 21.95
C THR A 81 -7.39 5.80 22.59
N LEU A 82 -6.97 7.05 22.67
CA LEU A 82 -5.79 7.53 23.37
C LEU A 82 -6.28 8.35 24.56
N ASP A 83 -6.37 7.72 25.73
CA ASP A 83 -7.00 8.29 26.93
C ASP A 83 -6.12 9.40 27.52
N ASP A 84 -4.84 9.12 27.77
CA ASP A 84 -3.85 10.12 28.20
C ASP A 84 -2.45 9.68 27.77
N GLY A 85 -1.68 10.58 27.17
CA GLY A 85 -0.31 10.27 26.77
C GLY A 85 0.33 11.31 25.87
N THR A 86 1.37 10.90 25.17
CA THR A 86 2.09 11.72 24.19
C THR A 86 2.16 10.98 22.86
N ILE A 87 1.85 11.70 21.77
CA ILE A 87 1.91 11.19 20.40
C ILE A 87 2.82 12.09 19.56
N ALA A 88 3.76 11.49 18.84
CA ALA A 88 4.58 12.17 17.86
C ALA A 88 4.29 11.65 16.45
N PHE A 89 4.14 12.55 15.50
CA PHE A 89 3.89 12.20 14.10
C PHE A 89 5.18 12.13 13.29
N THR A 90 5.19 11.34 12.22
CA THR A 90 6.36 11.19 11.37
C THR A 90 6.68 12.47 10.60
N GLU A 91 7.93 12.60 10.15
CA GLU A 91 8.33 13.51 9.07
C GLU A 91 7.45 13.35 7.81
N ASP A 92 7.43 14.37 6.96
CA ASP A 92 6.65 14.32 5.73
C ASP A 92 7.36 13.49 4.66
N VAL A 93 6.59 12.62 4.00
CA VAL A 93 7.00 11.95 2.78
C VAL A 93 6.03 12.37 1.68
N MET A 94 6.54 13.04 0.64
CA MET A 94 5.71 13.67 -0.41
C MET A 94 4.63 14.60 0.15
N GLY A 95 4.96 15.37 1.20
CA GLY A 95 4.03 16.31 1.85
C GLY A 95 2.94 15.63 2.68
N ARG A 96 3.11 14.36 3.04
CA ARG A 96 2.15 13.58 3.83
C ARG A 96 2.79 13.01 5.08
N VAL A 97 2.05 13.09 6.18
CA VAL A 97 2.32 12.35 7.40
C VAL A 97 1.89 10.92 7.17
N THR A 98 2.74 9.95 7.50
CA THR A 98 2.48 8.54 7.18
C THR A 98 2.55 7.63 8.40
N GLY A 99 2.74 8.20 9.58
CA GLY A 99 2.66 7.45 10.82
C GLY A 99 2.71 8.33 12.06
N ALA A 100 2.58 7.67 13.20
CA ALA A 100 2.71 8.27 14.53
C ALA A 100 3.20 7.24 15.54
N PHE A 101 3.89 7.69 16.58
CA PHE A 101 4.25 6.88 17.73
C PHE A 101 3.59 7.47 18.98
N PHE A 102 2.80 6.66 19.68
CA PHE A 102 2.14 6.99 20.92
C PHE A 102 2.75 6.24 22.10
N GLU A 103 2.80 6.91 23.23
CA GLU A 103 3.09 6.33 24.54
C GLU A 103 2.21 6.98 25.61
N GLY A 104 1.58 6.14 26.42
CA GLY A 104 0.60 6.53 27.42
C GLY A 104 -0.47 5.44 27.59
N ASP A 105 -1.63 5.82 28.08
CA ASP A 105 -2.78 4.93 28.23
C ASP A 105 -3.66 5.00 26.99
N GLY A 106 -3.72 3.90 26.26
CA GLY A 106 -4.61 3.73 25.12
C GLY A 106 -5.39 2.43 25.18
N GLU A 107 -6.48 2.40 24.44
CA GLU A 107 -7.38 1.25 24.35
C GLU A 107 -7.75 1.00 22.91
N VAL A 108 -7.90 -0.27 22.56
CA VAL A 108 -8.48 -0.67 21.28
C VAL A 108 -9.61 -1.65 21.50
N LEU A 109 -10.70 -1.37 20.79
CA LEU A 109 -11.86 -2.22 20.66
C LEU A 109 -11.98 -2.66 19.21
N VAL A 110 -12.00 -3.97 18.98
CA VAL A 110 -12.25 -4.56 17.66
C VAL A 110 -13.56 -5.33 17.71
N VAL A 111 -14.52 -4.89 16.92
CA VAL A 111 -15.84 -5.54 16.79
C VAL A 111 -15.96 -6.10 15.38
N PRO A 112 -15.65 -7.40 15.16
CA PRO A 112 -15.74 -7.98 13.83
C PRO A 112 -17.19 -7.97 13.31
N PRO A 113 -17.44 -7.50 12.07
CA PRO A 113 -18.78 -7.38 11.52
C PRO A 113 -19.52 -8.73 11.38
N ASP A 114 -18.83 -9.82 11.04
CA ASP A 114 -19.46 -11.10 10.76
C ASP A 114 -19.16 -12.23 11.78
N GLN A 115 -19.94 -13.30 11.72
CA GLN A 115 -19.85 -14.40 12.67
C GLN A 115 -18.58 -15.26 12.48
N VAL A 116 -18.04 -15.32 11.26
CA VAL A 116 -16.84 -16.08 10.93
C VAL A 116 -15.62 -15.37 11.51
N GLU A 117 -15.50 -14.06 11.29
CA GLU A 117 -14.45 -13.23 11.87
C GLU A 117 -14.54 -13.18 13.41
N ARG A 118 -15.76 -13.13 13.98
CA ARG A 118 -15.94 -13.27 15.44
C ARG A 118 -15.43 -14.61 15.98
N ALA A 119 -15.63 -15.71 15.24
CA ALA A 119 -15.12 -17.01 15.63
C ALA A 119 -13.58 -17.06 15.56
N SER A 120 -12.98 -16.49 14.51
CA SER A 120 -11.53 -16.32 14.41
C SER A 120 -10.96 -15.47 15.55
N MET A 121 -11.65 -14.38 15.92
CA MET A 121 -11.28 -13.53 17.06
C MET A 121 -11.34 -14.29 18.39
N ALA A 122 -12.38 -15.12 18.58
CA ALA A 122 -12.52 -15.95 19.77
C ALA A 122 -11.39 -16.97 19.90
N LEU A 123 -10.93 -17.54 18.78
CA LEU A 123 -9.77 -18.44 18.77
C LEU A 123 -8.46 -17.70 19.11
N PHE A 124 -8.32 -16.45 18.68
CA PHE A 124 -7.10 -15.66 18.88
C PHE A 124 -7.00 -15.04 20.29
N THR A 125 -8.10 -14.48 20.80
CA THR A 125 -8.13 -13.68 22.04
C THR A 125 -8.83 -14.37 23.20
N GLY A 126 -9.56 -15.46 22.93
CA GLY A 126 -10.51 -16.06 23.87
C GLY A 126 -11.87 -15.36 23.92
N ALA A 127 -12.08 -14.28 23.14
CA ALA A 127 -13.31 -13.50 23.11
C ALA A 127 -13.75 -13.14 21.67
N ALA A 128 -15.06 -13.01 21.46
CA ALA A 128 -15.62 -12.65 20.14
C ALA A 128 -15.40 -11.16 19.77
N ILE A 129 -14.95 -10.37 20.74
CA ILE A 129 -14.59 -8.96 20.65
C ILE A 129 -13.21 -8.83 21.29
N LEU A 130 -12.29 -8.14 20.62
CA LEU A 130 -11.00 -7.81 21.22
C LEU A 130 -11.13 -6.46 21.93
N GLU A 131 -10.90 -6.47 23.22
CA GLU A 131 -10.71 -5.27 24.04
C GLU A 131 -9.35 -5.37 24.70
N GLU A 132 -8.43 -4.49 24.32
CA GLU A 132 -7.08 -4.51 24.86
C GLU A 132 -6.58 -3.09 25.14
N ARG A 133 -6.01 -2.92 26.33
CA ARG A 133 -5.30 -1.69 26.70
C ARG A 133 -3.84 -1.82 26.33
N PHE A 134 -3.26 -0.75 25.80
CA PHE A 134 -1.85 -0.69 25.40
C PHE A 134 -1.14 0.51 26.03
N VAL A 135 0.18 0.39 26.15
CA VAL A 135 1.06 1.44 26.70
C VAL A 135 1.88 2.17 25.64
N THR A 136 2.08 1.53 24.49
CA THR A 136 2.68 2.14 23.30
C THR A 136 1.97 1.64 22.06
N ALA A 137 1.94 2.47 21.02
CA ALA A 137 1.44 2.09 19.71
C ALA A 137 2.19 2.87 18.62
N TYR A 138 2.68 2.15 17.60
CA TYR A 138 3.12 2.75 16.35
C TYR A 138 2.02 2.56 15.31
N PHE A 139 1.55 3.69 14.78
CA PHE A 139 0.56 3.76 13.73
C PHE A 139 1.27 4.04 12.41
N ARG A 140 0.97 3.24 11.39
CA ARG A 140 1.32 3.52 9.99
C ARG A 140 0.04 3.67 9.18
N PHE A 141 -0.07 4.74 8.41
CA PHE A 141 -1.28 5.04 7.63
C PHE A 141 -0.96 5.78 6.34
N ASN A 142 -1.92 5.81 5.41
CA ASN A 142 -1.77 6.43 4.09
C ASN A 142 -2.81 7.52 3.77
N ASP A 143 -3.58 7.94 4.77
CA ASP A 143 -4.70 8.89 4.66
C ASP A 143 -4.52 10.13 5.55
N ASP A 144 -5.59 10.91 5.69
CA ASP A 144 -5.62 12.18 6.41
C ASP A 144 -5.81 12.04 7.94
N THR A 145 -5.40 10.91 8.53
CA THR A 145 -5.53 10.65 9.98
C THR A 145 -4.90 11.78 10.79
N PHE A 146 -3.68 12.23 10.45
CA PHE A 146 -3.07 13.37 11.12
C PHE A 146 -3.94 14.63 11.03
N THR A 147 -4.36 15.02 9.82
CA THR A 147 -5.18 16.22 9.58
C THR A 147 -6.49 16.19 10.37
N ARG A 148 -7.12 15.02 10.52
CA ARG A 148 -8.35 14.84 11.29
C ARG A 148 -8.14 14.94 12.79
N LEU A 149 -7.00 14.45 13.30
CA LEU A 149 -6.67 14.48 14.72
C LEU A 149 -6.10 15.83 15.18
N GLN A 150 -5.39 16.54 14.30
CA GLN A 150 -4.68 17.79 14.59
C GLN A 150 -5.50 18.84 15.36
N PRO A 151 -6.78 19.10 15.05
CA PRO A 151 -7.57 20.10 15.77
C PRO A 151 -7.81 19.78 17.25
N ALA A 152 -7.74 18.50 17.64
CA ALA A 152 -7.95 18.04 19.02
C ALA A 152 -6.65 17.87 19.80
N LEU A 153 -5.49 18.00 19.14
CA LEU A 153 -4.19 17.77 19.74
C LEU A 153 -3.63 19.04 20.40
N ILE A 154 -3.02 18.86 21.57
CA ILE A 154 -2.39 19.94 22.34
C ILE A 154 -0.87 19.77 22.26
N PRO A 155 -0.06 20.80 21.95
CA PRO A 155 1.40 20.66 21.91
C PRO A 155 1.97 20.07 23.21
N ALA A 156 2.96 19.17 23.09
CA ALA A 156 3.63 18.59 24.23
C ALA A 156 4.64 19.55 24.89
N GLU A 157 4.87 19.38 26.20
CA GLU A 157 5.80 20.21 26.97
C GLU A 157 7.27 19.93 26.63
N ASP A 158 7.66 18.66 26.48
CA ASP A 158 9.02 18.26 26.07
C ASP A 158 8.99 17.42 24.78
N PRO A 159 8.84 18.05 23.61
CA PRO A 159 8.84 17.36 22.33
C PRO A 159 10.20 16.72 22.01
N GLN A 160 11.30 17.31 22.49
CA GLN A 160 12.65 16.87 22.14
C GLN A 160 13.02 15.58 22.87
N GLU A 161 12.69 15.48 24.16
CA GLU A 161 12.90 14.27 24.94
C GLU A 161 12.15 13.09 24.31
N PHE A 162 10.86 13.26 24.02
CA PHE A 162 10.03 12.20 23.43
C PHE A 162 10.61 11.66 22.12
N VAL A 163 10.97 12.56 21.20
CA VAL A 163 11.58 12.17 19.91
C VAL A 163 12.92 11.49 20.13
N SER A 164 13.75 11.96 21.07
CA SER A 164 15.05 11.33 21.33
C SER A 164 14.93 9.87 21.78
N GLN A 165 13.88 9.54 22.54
CA GLN A 165 13.65 8.20 23.07
C GLN A 165 12.97 7.27 22.05
N ARG A 166 12.08 7.80 21.20
CA ARG A 166 11.19 6.98 20.35
C ARG A 166 11.52 6.97 18.87
N ASN A 167 12.33 7.91 18.38
CA ASN A 167 12.60 8.05 16.95
C ASN A 167 13.27 6.81 16.32
N GLU A 168 14.23 6.19 17.01
CA GLU A 168 14.87 4.99 16.48
C GLU A 168 13.90 3.81 16.39
N THR A 169 13.05 3.62 17.41
CA THR A 169 11.97 2.62 17.37
C THR A 169 11.01 2.89 16.21
N ALA A 170 10.56 4.14 16.04
CA ALA A 170 9.67 4.52 14.94
C ALA A 170 10.30 4.24 13.56
N ARG A 171 11.59 4.54 13.37
CA ARG A 171 12.32 4.24 12.12
C ARG A 171 12.43 2.74 11.85
N ASN A 172 12.64 1.93 12.88
CA ASN A 172 12.70 0.48 12.73
C ASN A 172 11.33 -0.10 12.36
N LEU A 173 10.26 0.42 12.94
CA LEU A 173 8.89 0.00 12.65
C LEU A 173 8.40 0.49 11.28
N ALA A 174 8.83 1.67 10.82
CA ALA A 174 8.48 2.21 9.51
C ALA A 174 8.85 1.28 8.34
N GLN A 175 9.87 0.43 8.52
CA GLN A 175 10.34 -0.49 7.49
C GLN A 175 9.28 -1.52 7.08
N THR A 176 8.43 -1.95 8.03
CA THR A 176 7.46 -3.03 7.83
C THR A 176 6.48 -2.72 6.71
N ASP A 177 6.04 -1.47 6.62
CA ASP A 177 4.95 -1.05 5.73
C ASP A 177 5.44 -0.23 4.52
N ALA A 178 6.75 -0.03 4.39
CA ALA A 178 7.33 0.87 3.38
C ALA A 178 6.97 0.47 1.95
N LEU A 179 6.95 -0.84 1.65
CA LEU A 179 6.52 -1.35 0.33
C LEU A 179 5.03 -1.11 0.10
N ARG A 180 4.18 -1.34 1.10
CA ARG A 180 2.74 -1.14 0.97
C ARG A 180 2.41 0.34 0.71
N LEU A 181 3.09 1.25 1.41
CA LEU A 181 2.96 2.70 1.19
C LEU A 181 3.58 3.15 -0.14
N LEU A 182 4.68 2.54 -0.59
CA LEU A 182 5.23 2.78 -1.91
C LEU A 182 4.17 2.50 -2.99
N LEU A 183 3.44 1.39 -2.87
CA LEU A 183 2.35 1.07 -3.81
C LEU A 183 1.24 2.14 -3.78
N SER A 184 0.81 2.59 -2.60
CA SER A 184 -0.17 3.69 -2.45
C SER A 184 0.29 4.97 -3.15
N PHE A 185 1.52 5.40 -2.89
CA PHE A 185 2.02 6.70 -3.33
C PHE A 185 2.71 6.67 -4.69
N SER A 186 3.01 5.50 -5.26
CA SER A 186 3.57 5.36 -6.62
C SER A 186 2.71 6.05 -7.68
N ARG A 187 1.38 6.11 -7.47
CA ARG A 187 0.45 6.82 -8.35
C ARG A 187 0.69 8.34 -8.38
N LEU A 188 1.29 8.90 -7.33
CA LEU A 188 1.66 10.31 -7.23
C LEU A 188 2.99 10.61 -7.94
N LEU A 189 3.81 9.59 -8.24
CA LEU A 189 5.05 9.75 -8.98
C LEU A 189 4.84 9.97 -10.49
N ARG A 190 3.59 10.07 -10.96
CA ARG A 190 3.28 10.20 -12.39
C ARG A 190 3.86 11.49 -12.99
N THR A 191 4.57 11.31 -14.10
CA THR A 191 5.34 12.32 -14.83
C THR A 191 4.53 13.15 -15.82
N SER A 192 3.24 13.37 -15.59
CA SER A 192 2.40 14.09 -16.57
C SER A 192 2.18 15.54 -16.11
N ASN A 193 2.65 16.50 -16.92
CA ASN A 193 2.43 17.94 -16.78
C ASN A 193 0.95 18.37 -16.92
N VAL A 194 0.02 17.42 -16.81
CA VAL A 194 -1.42 17.66 -16.91
C VAL A 194 -1.98 17.46 -15.50
N VAL A 195 -2.25 18.58 -14.84
CA VAL A 195 -3.02 18.63 -13.59
C VAL A 195 -4.49 18.44 -13.98
N GLU A 196 -4.86 17.24 -14.40
CA GLU A 196 -6.28 16.88 -14.35
C GLU A 196 -6.63 16.56 -12.90
N PRO A 197 -7.75 17.08 -12.36
CA PRO A 197 -8.25 16.64 -11.08
C PRO A 197 -8.48 15.14 -11.17
N ILE A 198 -7.64 14.35 -10.52
CA ILE A 198 -7.87 12.91 -10.40
C ILE A 198 -9.17 12.80 -9.59
N PRO A 199 -10.27 12.26 -10.16
CA PRO A 199 -11.48 12.04 -9.39
C PRO A 199 -11.11 11.17 -8.19
N GLU A 200 -11.52 11.56 -7.00
CA GLU A 200 -11.36 10.67 -5.85
C GLU A 200 -12.07 9.36 -6.19
N PRO A 201 -11.34 8.23 -6.17
CA PRO A 201 -11.95 6.95 -6.51
C PRO A 201 -13.09 6.66 -5.53
N GLU A 202 -14.17 6.03 -6.02
CA GLU A 202 -15.33 5.67 -5.19
C GLU A 202 -14.94 4.87 -3.93
N ASN A 203 -13.82 4.14 -4.00
CA ASN A 203 -13.20 3.48 -2.86
C ASN A 203 -11.73 3.91 -2.73
N PRO A 204 -11.42 4.92 -1.89
CA PRO A 204 -10.06 5.40 -1.70
C PRO A 204 -9.19 4.33 -1.02
N ASP A 205 -7.97 4.17 -1.55
CA ASP A 205 -6.95 3.30 -0.97
C ASP A 205 -6.64 3.73 0.47
N ARG A 206 -6.90 2.85 1.42
CA ARG A 206 -6.81 3.12 2.85
C ARG A 206 -6.12 1.96 3.56
N MET A 207 -5.09 2.30 4.31
CA MET A 207 -4.30 1.37 5.10
C MET A 207 -4.07 1.95 6.49
N LEU A 208 -4.20 1.12 7.52
CA LEU A 208 -3.79 1.40 8.89
C LEU A 208 -3.14 0.14 9.46
N HIS A 209 -1.88 0.23 9.86
CA HIS A 209 -1.23 -0.78 10.66
C HIS A 209 -0.91 -0.20 12.03
N VAL A 210 -1.28 -0.92 13.09
CA VAL A 210 -1.00 -0.57 14.47
C VAL A 210 -0.18 -1.69 15.08
N ARG A 211 1.06 -1.41 15.47
CA ARG A 211 1.84 -2.28 16.33
C ARG A 211 1.81 -1.73 17.75
N ALA A 212 1.24 -2.48 18.69
CA ALA A 212 1.00 -2.00 20.05
C ALA A 212 1.58 -2.92 21.14
N GLN A 213 1.97 -2.32 22.26
CA GLN A 213 2.30 -3.02 23.50
C GLN A 213 1.08 -3.12 24.38
N GLY A 214 0.35 -4.22 24.25
CA GLY A 214 -0.77 -4.57 25.12
C GLY A 214 -0.34 -4.85 26.56
N ARG A 215 -1.24 -4.60 27.50
CA ARG A 215 -1.07 -4.90 28.93
C ARG A 215 -1.34 -6.38 29.24
N LYS A 216 -2.24 -7.04 28.50
CA LYS A 216 -2.57 -8.46 28.65
C LYS A 216 -1.98 -9.29 27.50
N LEU A 217 -2.06 -8.77 26.27
CA LEU A 217 -1.67 -9.49 25.06
C LEU A 217 -0.18 -9.34 24.70
N GLY A 218 0.60 -8.51 25.40
CA GLY A 218 1.98 -8.26 24.99
C GLY A 218 2.03 -7.52 23.64
N MET A 219 3.04 -7.79 22.82
CA MET A 219 3.15 -7.22 21.47
C MET A 219 2.07 -7.81 20.56
N PHE A 220 1.23 -6.96 19.96
CA PHE A 220 0.25 -7.35 18.97
C PHE A 220 0.15 -6.34 17.83
N ASP A 221 -0.38 -6.80 16.71
CA ASP A 221 -0.58 -6.04 15.50
C ASP A 221 -2.07 -6.01 15.13
N LEU A 222 -2.56 -4.84 14.72
CA LEU A 222 -3.87 -4.64 14.09
C LEU A 222 -3.65 -4.07 12.70
N TYR A 223 -4.26 -4.66 11.70
CA TYR A 223 -4.02 -4.30 10.31
C TYR A 223 -5.35 -4.12 9.57
N TYR A 224 -5.53 -2.94 8.98
CA TYR A 224 -6.63 -2.62 8.08
C TYR A 224 -6.08 -2.24 6.72
N ASP A 225 -6.58 -2.85 5.65
CA ASP A 225 -6.16 -2.53 4.29
C ASP A 225 -7.30 -2.75 3.29
N SER A 226 -7.77 -1.66 2.68
CA SER A 226 -8.87 -1.70 1.71
C SER A 226 -8.53 -2.47 0.43
N GLY A 227 -7.23 -2.64 0.14
CA GLY A 227 -6.73 -3.38 -1.02
C GLY A 227 -6.47 -4.86 -0.76
N ALA A 228 -6.58 -5.32 0.49
CA ALA A 228 -6.39 -6.72 0.85
C ALA A 228 -7.68 -7.53 0.64
N ALA A 229 -7.53 -8.84 0.40
CA ALA A 229 -8.67 -9.76 0.29
C ALA A 229 -9.41 -9.91 1.62
N GLU A 230 -8.64 -9.97 2.72
CA GLU A 230 -9.12 -9.84 4.10
C GLU A 230 -8.71 -8.46 4.59
N GLN A 231 -9.69 -7.57 4.78
CA GLN A 231 -9.41 -6.16 5.04
C GLN A 231 -9.02 -5.88 6.48
N VAL A 232 -9.32 -6.78 7.41
CA VAL A 232 -9.11 -6.59 8.85
C VAL A 232 -8.39 -7.81 9.38
N TRP A 233 -7.26 -7.60 10.06
CA TRP A 233 -6.51 -8.66 10.71
C TRP A 233 -6.01 -8.19 12.09
N ALA A 234 -5.97 -9.11 13.05
CA ALA A 234 -5.39 -8.91 14.37
C ALA A 234 -4.54 -10.13 14.74
N GLY A 235 -3.33 -9.92 15.26
CA GLY A 235 -2.41 -11.01 15.52
C GLY A 235 -1.27 -10.70 16.49
N GLN A 236 -0.63 -11.75 17.00
CA GLN A 236 0.59 -11.71 17.81
C GLN A 236 1.69 -12.43 17.04
N LEU A 237 2.86 -11.82 16.90
CA LEU A 237 4.06 -12.59 16.54
C LEU A 237 4.52 -13.37 17.77
N LYS A 238 4.15 -14.65 17.87
CA LYS A 238 4.80 -15.56 18.82
C LYS A 238 6.08 -16.10 18.18
N SER A 239 7.23 -15.75 18.73
CA SER A 239 8.48 -16.47 18.41
C SER A 239 8.36 -17.87 19.01
N VAL A 240 8.12 -18.88 18.18
CA VAL A 240 8.25 -20.26 18.62
C VAL A 240 9.75 -20.55 18.66
N GLY A 241 10.31 -20.57 19.88
CA GLY A 241 11.69 -20.99 20.09
C GLY A 241 11.88 -22.40 19.58
N GLY A 242 12.51 -22.53 18.41
CA GLY A 242 12.96 -23.83 17.91
C GLY A 242 13.97 -24.40 18.88
N VAL A 243 13.58 -25.43 19.62
CA VAL A 243 14.53 -26.29 20.32
C VAL A 243 15.21 -27.11 19.24
N ASN A 244 16.44 -26.76 18.90
CA ASN A 244 17.36 -27.64 18.17
C ASN A 244 17.91 -28.70 19.12
#